data_AF-A0A520K217-F1
#
_entry.id   AF-A0A520K217-F1
#
_cell.length_a   1.000
_cell.length_b   1.000
_cell.length_c   1.000
_cell.angle_alpha   90.00
_cell.angle_beta   90.00
_cell.angle_gamma   90.00
#
_symmetry.space_group_name_H-M   'P 1'
#
loop_
_entity.id
_entity.type
_entity.pdbx_description
1 polymer ?
#
loop_
_entity_poly.entity_id
_entity_poly.type
_entity_poly.pdbx_seq_one_letter_code
_entity_poly.pdbx_strand_id
1 'polypeptide(L)'
;MKTIEKVLSITPAFEPSNPTDLIKALKNTKSKFGRIAIPDTQNATIGWNKAHEIWEYSQQHNIRIIPRYSPHYPESLSQISDPPALLHVLGNSHAINRDCIAIIGTRKPTEYGITIAKRLGALFAENGYTVVSGLANGIDTAAHQGALEANGQTVAVLANGLDTVYPTKNKELADTIIKNNGALISEYSWGTTIKRSYFVARDRIQSGLSLGVFVVETGIKGGTMHTVKYCKKQKRTLIVSKPPPHIIRHPKTCGNAQLIPEADIIFENYDDLDLIMVEMSRVKDELLPHQDKKKNNHTNPVQMTLDQLKR
;
A
#
# COMPACT_ATOMS: atom_id res chain seq x y z
N MET A 1 -11.15 7.49 -11.21
CA MET A 1 -11.92 7.22 -9.97
C MET A 1 -13.33 7.80 -10.00
N LYS A 2 -13.52 9.11 -10.16
CA LYS A 2 -14.83 9.79 -10.10
C LYS A 2 -15.95 9.13 -10.93
N THR A 3 -15.64 8.52 -12.08
CA THR A 3 -16.64 7.81 -12.89
C THR A 3 -17.20 6.57 -12.20
N ILE A 4 -16.34 5.74 -11.58
CA ILE A 4 -16.77 4.51 -10.88
C ILE A 4 -17.66 4.87 -9.71
N GLU A 5 -17.26 5.87 -8.90
CA GLU A 5 -18.05 6.32 -7.75
C GLU A 5 -19.44 6.84 -8.19
N LYS A 6 -19.48 7.61 -9.29
CA LYS A 6 -20.74 8.10 -9.87
C LYS A 6 -21.63 6.95 -10.34
N VAL A 7 -21.07 5.94 -11.00
CA VAL A 7 -21.82 4.74 -11.45
C VAL A 7 -22.41 4.00 -10.24
N LEU A 8 -21.59 3.70 -9.23
CA LEU A 8 -22.02 2.97 -8.03
C LEU A 8 -23.01 3.78 -7.17
N SER A 9 -22.97 5.12 -7.21
CA SER A 9 -23.96 5.97 -6.52
C SER A 9 -25.37 5.93 -7.13
N ILE A 10 -25.49 5.47 -8.38
CA ILE A 10 -26.78 5.30 -9.07
C ILE A 10 -27.23 3.86 -8.99
N THR A 11 -26.28 2.93 -9.15
CA THR A 11 -26.55 1.50 -9.17
C THR A 11 -25.63 0.81 -8.15
N PRO A 12 -25.99 0.79 -6.85
CA PRO A 12 -25.13 0.24 -5.80
C PRO A 12 -24.85 -1.26 -5.95
N ALA A 13 -25.84 -2.02 -6.41
CA ALA A 13 -25.75 -3.45 -6.73
C ALA A 13 -25.63 -3.66 -8.24
N PHE A 14 -24.62 -3.03 -8.86
CA PHE A 14 -24.41 -3.14 -10.29
C PHE A 14 -23.75 -4.48 -10.64
N GLU A 15 -24.55 -5.43 -11.09
CA GLU A 15 -24.13 -6.75 -11.57
C GLU A 15 -24.38 -6.84 -13.08
N PRO A 16 -23.51 -6.25 -13.92
CA PRO A 16 -23.66 -6.38 -15.36
C PRO A 16 -23.44 -7.83 -15.78
N SER A 17 -24.21 -8.28 -16.76
CA SER A 17 -24.11 -9.63 -17.34
C SER A 17 -23.46 -9.63 -18.72
N ASN A 18 -23.40 -8.46 -19.37
CA ASN A 18 -22.89 -8.28 -20.72
C ASN A 18 -22.43 -6.81 -20.96
N PRO A 19 -21.72 -6.52 -22.06
CA PRO A 19 -21.26 -5.17 -22.39
C PRO A 19 -22.37 -4.11 -22.52
N THR A 20 -23.59 -4.51 -22.90
CA THR A 20 -24.72 -3.59 -23.04
C THR A 20 -25.17 -3.04 -21.70
N ASP A 21 -25.10 -3.85 -20.64
CA ASP A 21 -25.41 -3.42 -19.26
C ASP A 21 -24.44 -2.33 -18.79
N LEU A 22 -23.14 -2.46 -19.12
CA LEU A 22 -22.13 -1.42 -18.88
C LEU A 22 -22.48 -0.11 -19.58
N ILE A 23 -22.82 -0.17 -20.87
CA ILE A 23 -23.21 1.01 -21.65
C ILE A 23 -24.45 1.67 -21.05
N LYS A 24 -25.46 0.88 -20.66
CA LYS A 24 -26.69 1.36 -20.03
C LYS A 24 -26.39 2.08 -18.71
N ALA A 25 -25.56 1.49 -17.85
CA ALA A 25 -25.14 2.11 -16.59
C ALA A 25 -24.39 3.42 -16.83
N LEU A 26 -23.46 3.46 -17.78
CA LEU A 26 -22.74 4.69 -18.14
C LEU A 26 -23.67 5.77 -18.69
N LYS A 27 -24.66 5.41 -19.53
CA LYS A 27 -25.70 6.35 -20.04
C LYS A 27 -26.55 6.92 -18.91
N ASN A 28 -27.01 6.08 -17.99
CA ASN A 28 -27.76 6.51 -16.80
C ASN A 28 -26.92 7.43 -15.90
N THR A 29 -25.62 7.16 -15.82
CA THR A 29 -24.70 8.00 -15.05
C THR A 29 -24.45 9.33 -15.73
N LYS A 30 -24.33 9.34 -17.06
CA LYS A 30 -24.17 10.55 -17.88
C LYS A 30 -25.39 11.47 -17.78
N SER A 31 -26.61 10.93 -17.77
CA SER A 31 -27.82 11.74 -17.64
C SER A 31 -27.89 12.47 -16.30
N LYS A 32 -27.39 11.86 -15.22
CA LYS A 32 -27.37 12.48 -13.88
C LYS A 32 -26.17 13.42 -13.63
N PHE A 33 -24.97 13.05 -14.07
CA PHE A 33 -23.72 13.74 -13.69
C PHE A 33 -23.01 14.46 -14.85
N GLY A 34 -23.58 14.48 -16.05
CA GLY A 34 -22.99 15.12 -17.22
C GLY A 34 -21.77 14.36 -17.76
N ARG A 35 -20.65 15.08 -17.98
CA ARG A 35 -19.44 14.61 -18.71
C ARG A 35 -18.93 13.22 -18.30
N ILE A 36 -19.47 12.18 -18.94
CA ILE A 36 -19.04 10.79 -18.89
C ILE A 36 -18.94 10.29 -20.32
N ALA A 37 -17.79 9.74 -20.67
CA ALA A 37 -17.58 9.11 -21.97
C ALA A 37 -18.37 7.80 -22.01
N ILE A 38 -19.14 7.60 -23.07
CA ILE A 38 -19.86 6.36 -23.34
C ILE A 38 -19.09 5.65 -24.46
N PRO A 39 -18.52 4.47 -24.22
CA PRO A 39 -17.89 3.70 -25.28
C PRO A 39 -18.96 3.20 -26.27
N ASP A 40 -18.57 3.00 -27.52
CA ASP A 40 -19.34 2.18 -28.44
C ASP A 40 -19.36 0.70 -28.01
N THR A 41 -20.19 -0.10 -28.66
CA THR A 41 -20.36 -1.52 -28.35
C THR A 41 -19.06 -2.31 -28.50
N GLN A 42 -18.21 -1.97 -29.48
CA GLN A 42 -16.96 -2.67 -29.72
C GLN A 42 -15.97 -2.44 -28.57
N ASN A 43 -15.76 -1.18 -28.18
CA ASN A 43 -14.90 -0.80 -27.07
C ASN A 43 -15.42 -1.32 -25.72
N ALA A 44 -16.74 -1.31 -25.50
CA ALA A 44 -17.33 -1.92 -24.31
C ALA A 44 -17.07 -3.43 -24.26
N THR A 45 -17.19 -4.12 -25.40
CA THR A 45 -16.92 -5.57 -25.50
C THR A 45 -15.44 -5.89 -25.26
N ILE A 46 -14.52 -5.10 -25.80
CA ILE A 46 -13.07 -5.25 -25.55
C ILE A 46 -12.78 -5.09 -24.05
N GLY A 47 -13.31 -4.04 -23.42
CA GLY A 47 -13.13 -3.81 -21.99
C GLY A 47 -13.74 -4.91 -21.12
N TRP A 48 -14.92 -5.40 -21.48
CA TRP A 48 -15.58 -6.53 -20.83
C TRP A 48 -14.71 -7.80 -20.87
N ASN A 49 -14.29 -8.21 -22.06
CA ASN A 49 -13.46 -9.39 -22.24
C ASN A 49 -12.13 -9.26 -21.48
N LYS A 50 -11.50 -8.08 -21.51
CA LYS A 50 -10.26 -7.84 -20.77
C LYS A 50 -10.47 -7.92 -19.25
N ALA A 51 -11.60 -7.44 -18.73
CA ALA A 51 -11.91 -7.56 -17.31
C ALA A 51 -12.08 -9.04 -16.88
N HIS A 52 -12.74 -9.85 -17.70
CA HIS A 52 -12.84 -11.30 -17.48
C HIS A 52 -11.48 -11.99 -17.51
N GLU A 53 -10.64 -11.68 -18.50
CA GLU A 53 -9.27 -12.19 -18.61
C GLU A 53 -8.42 -11.81 -17.37
N ILE A 54 -8.59 -10.58 -16.86
CA ILE A 54 -7.95 -10.12 -15.63
C ILE A 54 -8.42 -10.92 -14.42
N TRP A 55 -9.73 -11.13 -14.30
CA TRP A 55 -10.33 -11.89 -13.21
C TRP A 55 -9.89 -13.35 -13.20
N GLU A 56 -10.03 -14.05 -14.33
CA GLU A 56 -9.70 -15.47 -14.49
C GLU A 56 -8.23 -15.74 -14.17
N TYR A 57 -7.31 -14.98 -14.78
CA TYR A 57 -5.88 -15.10 -14.48
C TYR A 57 -5.61 -14.86 -13.00
N SER A 58 -6.24 -13.84 -12.40
CA SER A 58 -6.02 -13.53 -10.99
C SER A 58 -6.47 -14.68 -10.08
N GLN A 59 -7.59 -15.34 -10.39
CA GLN A 59 -8.03 -16.55 -9.66
C GLN A 59 -7.05 -17.71 -9.82
N GLN A 60 -6.61 -17.99 -11.04
CA GLN A 60 -5.66 -19.07 -11.34
C GLN A 60 -4.29 -18.89 -10.65
N HIS A 61 -3.88 -17.65 -10.44
CA HIS A 61 -2.60 -17.29 -9.83
C HIS A 61 -2.70 -16.83 -8.36
N ASN A 62 -3.83 -17.07 -7.69
CA ASN A 62 -4.06 -16.69 -6.29
C ASN A 62 -3.84 -15.18 -6.01
N ILE A 63 -4.11 -14.34 -7.00
CA ILE A 63 -4.12 -12.89 -6.87
C ILE A 63 -5.53 -12.47 -6.47
N ARG A 64 -5.67 -11.96 -5.25
CA ARG A 64 -6.93 -11.39 -4.77
C ARG A 64 -7.08 -9.97 -5.32
N ILE A 65 -8.22 -9.67 -5.94
CA ILE A 65 -8.60 -8.33 -6.33
C ILE A 65 -9.53 -7.78 -5.25
N ILE A 66 -9.11 -6.70 -4.57
CA ILE A 66 -9.87 -6.05 -3.51
C ILE A 66 -10.35 -4.69 -4.01
N PRO A 67 -11.66 -4.53 -4.31
CA PRO A 67 -12.22 -3.23 -4.64
C PRO A 67 -12.17 -2.26 -3.46
N ARG A 68 -12.03 -0.96 -3.73
CA ARG A 68 -12.02 0.10 -2.69
C ARG A 68 -13.19 0.01 -1.69
N TYR A 69 -14.37 -0.37 -2.16
CA TYR A 69 -15.58 -0.46 -1.33
C TYR A 69 -15.72 -1.80 -0.61
N SER A 70 -14.74 -2.70 -0.74
CA SER A 70 -14.72 -3.96 -0.01
C SER A 70 -14.41 -3.70 1.47
N PRO A 71 -15.04 -4.43 2.41
CA PRO A 71 -14.64 -4.40 3.82
C PRO A 71 -13.22 -4.92 4.06
N HIS A 72 -12.59 -5.55 3.06
CA HIS A 72 -11.20 -6.01 3.12
C HIS A 72 -10.18 -5.00 2.58
N TYR A 73 -10.65 -3.87 2.05
CA TYR A 73 -9.77 -2.82 1.57
C TYR A 73 -9.14 -2.07 2.76
N PRO A 74 -7.81 -1.82 2.76
CA PRO A 74 -7.15 -1.16 3.89
C PRO A 74 -7.75 0.21 4.19
N GLU A 75 -8.27 0.37 5.40
CA GLU A 75 -8.95 1.60 5.80
C GLU A 75 -7.99 2.80 5.75
N SER A 76 -6.74 2.65 6.21
CA SER A 76 -5.70 3.68 6.10
C SER A 76 -5.53 4.15 4.66
N LEU A 77 -5.40 3.22 3.71
CA LEU A 77 -5.25 3.53 2.30
C LEU A 77 -6.50 4.21 1.73
N SER A 78 -7.70 3.85 2.19
CA SER A 78 -8.95 4.45 1.72
C SER A 78 -9.08 5.95 2.03
N GLN A 79 -8.33 6.45 3.03
CA GLN A 79 -8.33 7.85 3.46
C GLN A 79 -7.47 8.78 2.61
N ILE A 80 -6.63 8.25 1.70
CA ILE A 80 -5.82 9.12 0.85
C ILE A 80 -6.67 9.82 -0.20
N SER A 81 -6.17 10.90 -0.80
CA SER A 81 -6.92 11.68 -1.80
C SER A 81 -7.19 10.93 -3.11
N ASP A 82 -6.37 9.94 -3.44
CA ASP A 82 -6.43 9.15 -4.67
C ASP A 82 -6.16 7.66 -4.39
N PRO A 83 -7.06 6.97 -3.68
CA PRO A 83 -6.90 5.56 -3.27
C PRO A 83 -7.13 4.61 -4.44
N PRO A 84 -6.28 3.60 -4.70
CA PRO A 84 -6.48 2.63 -5.77
C PRO A 84 -7.91 2.08 -5.83
N ALA A 85 -8.56 2.17 -7.01
CA ALA A 85 -9.94 1.68 -7.16
C ALA A 85 -10.03 0.16 -6.96
N LEU A 86 -9.01 -0.55 -7.43
CA LEU A 86 -8.77 -1.96 -7.21
C LEU A 86 -7.35 -2.12 -6.63
N LEU A 87 -7.21 -3.00 -5.66
CA LEU A 87 -5.92 -3.41 -5.12
C LEU A 87 -5.73 -4.89 -5.39
N HIS A 88 -4.72 -5.24 -6.18
CA HIS A 88 -4.30 -6.62 -6.41
C HIS A 88 -3.36 -7.04 -5.27
N VAL A 89 -3.58 -8.22 -4.72
CA VAL A 89 -2.84 -8.75 -3.56
C VAL A 89 -2.46 -10.21 -3.83
N LEU A 90 -1.17 -10.52 -3.74
CA LEU A 90 -0.63 -11.87 -3.79
C LEU A 90 0.00 -12.19 -2.42
N GLY A 91 -0.44 -13.28 -1.79
CA GLY A 91 -0.07 -13.62 -0.41
C GLY A 91 -1.14 -13.20 0.61
N ASN A 92 -0.71 -12.88 1.84
CA ASN A 92 -1.62 -12.64 2.95
C ASN A 92 -2.27 -11.25 2.92
N SER A 93 -3.53 -11.17 2.49
CA SER A 93 -4.32 -9.93 2.50
C SER A 93 -4.62 -9.34 3.90
N HIS A 94 -4.39 -10.07 4.98
CA HIS A 94 -4.49 -9.50 6.33
C HIS A 94 -3.31 -8.60 6.67
N ALA A 95 -2.12 -8.83 6.10
CA ALA A 95 -0.92 -8.04 6.38
C ALA A 95 -1.09 -6.54 6.06
N ILE A 96 -1.87 -6.22 5.03
CA ILE A 96 -2.18 -4.83 4.62
C ILE A 96 -3.26 -4.14 5.47
N ASN A 97 -3.91 -4.86 6.38
CA ASN A 97 -4.95 -4.32 7.26
C ASN A 97 -4.47 -4.16 8.72
N ARG A 98 -3.20 -4.47 8.99
CA ARG A 98 -2.54 -4.19 10.26
C ARG A 98 -1.97 -2.78 10.29
N ASP A 99 -1.53 -2.34 11.47
CA ASP A 99 -0.77 -1.11 11.60
C ASP A 99 0.53 -1.24 10.80
N CYS A 100 0.74 -0.33 9.85
CA CYS A 100 1.84 -0.38 8.91
C CYS A 100 2.82 0.78 9.12
N ILE A 101 4.10 0.54 8.85
CA ILE A 101 5.12 1.58 8.72
C ILE A 101 5.89 1.42 7.42
N ALA A 102 6.02 2.51 6.66
CA ALA A 102 6.82 2.50 5.45
C ALA A 102 8.28 2.76 5.80
N ILE A 103 9.20 1.89 5.38
CA ILE A 103 10.65 2.11 5.51
C ILE A 103 11.22 2.27 4.10
N ILE A 104 11.78 3.44 3.81
CA ILE A 104 12.16 3.84 2.45
C ILE A 104 13.54 4.50 2.39
N GLY A 105 14.15 4.45 1.21
CA GLY A 105 15.39 5.18 0.96
C GLY A 105 16.02 4.93 -0.41
N THR A 106 17.33 5.14 -0.48
CA THR A 106 18.12 5.05 -1.70
C THR A 106 18.27 3.61 -2.18
N ARG A 107 18.34 3.45 -3.50
CA ARG A 107 18.63 2.16 -4.15
C ARG A 107 20.09 1.72 -4.07
N LYS A 108 20.96 2.63 -3.63
CA LYS A 108 22.41 2.43 -3.46
C LYS A 108 22.83 3.03 -2.12
N PRO A 109 22.46 2.38 -1.00
CA PRO A 109 22.77 2.86 0.33
C PRO A 109 24.23 2.63 0.70
N THR A 110 24.69 3.36 1.72
CA THR A 110 25.90 3.03 2.47
C THR A 110 25.68 1.78 3.33
N GLU A 111 26.76 1.18 3.85
CA GLU A 111 26.67 0.08 4.83
C GLU A 111 25.91 0.49 6.10
N TYR A 112 26.09 1.74 6.52
CA TYR A 112 25.31 2.36 7.59
C TYR A 112 23.81 2.30 7.27
N GLY A 113 23.41 2.78 6.10
CA GLY A 113 22.00 2.76 5.68
C GLY A 113 21.40 1.36 5.62
N ILE A 114 22.16 0.36 5.14
CA ILE A 114 21.72 -1.04 5.13
C ILE A 114 21.48 -1.54 6.57
N THR A 115 22.43 -1.30 7.46
CA THR A 115 22.37 -1.75 8.86
C THR A 115 21.17 -1.14 9.58
N ILE A 116 20.96 0.18 9.42
CA ILE A 116 19.82 0.88 10.02
C ILE A 116 18.50 0.36 9.44
N ALA A 117 18.37 0.26 8.12
CA ALA A 117 17.12 -0.20 7.49
C ALA A 117 16.74 -1.62 7.94
N LYS A 118 17.72 -2.52 7.99
CA LYS A 118 17.53 -3.89 8.44
C LYS A 118 17.12 -3.96 9.91
N ARG A 119 17.80 -3.21 10.79
CA ARG A 119 17.46 -3.17 12.22
C ARG A 119 16.08 -2.56 12.46
N LEU A 120 15.72 -1.50 11.75
CA LEU A 120 14.37 -0.90 11.84
C LEU A 120 13.30 -1.87 11.35
N GLY A 121 13.56 -2.59 10.24
CA GLY A 121 12.68 -3.62 9.73
C GLY A 121 12.36 -4.68 10.80
N ALA A 122 13.39 -5.18 11.49
CA ALA A 122 13.23 -6.11 12.60
C ALA A 122 12.46 -5.51 13.78
N LEU A 123 12.86 -4.31 14.24
CA LEU A 123 12.25 -3.66 15.40
C LEU A 123 10.75 -3.40 15.22
N PHE A 124 10.34 -2.84 14.08
CA PHE A 124 8.92 -2.58 13.84
C PHE A 124 8.11 -3.88 13.70
N ALA A 125 8.69 -4.91 13.08
CA ALA A 125 8.11 -6.25 13.03
C ALA A 125 7.90 -6.86 14.43
N GLU A 126 8.92 -6.81 15.30
CA GLU A 126 8.86 -7.30 16.68
C GLU A 126 7.78 -6.58 17.50
N ASN A 127 7.53 -5.30 17.19
CA ASN A 127 6.50 -4.48 17.82
C ASN A 127 5.14 -4.57 17.11
N GLY A 128 4.94 -5.58 16.27
CA GLY A 128 3.63 -5.93 15.71
C GLY A 128 3.18 -5.11 14.50
N TYR A 129 4.03 -4.21 13.99
CA TYR A 129 3.79 -3.46 12.76
C TYR A 129 4.13 -4.29 11.52
N THR A 130 3.35 -4.12 10.46
CA THR A 130 3.73 -4.60 9.13
C THR A 130 4.70 -3.60 8.49
N VAL A 131 5.88 -4.06 8.11
CA VAL A 131 6.83 -3.23 7.36
C VAL A 131 6.40 -3.11 5.91
N VAL A 132 6.19 -1.90 5.41
CA VAL A 132 5.82 -1.62 4.02
C VAL A 132 7.01 -1.03 3.28
N SER A 133 7.31 -1.54 2.09
CA SER A 133 8.32 -0.93 1.22
C SER A 133 8.08 -1.28 -0.25
N GLY A 134 8.96 -0.80 -1.12
CA GLY A 134 8.75 -0.84 -2.57
C GLY A 134 9.44 -1.99 -3.29
N LEU A 135 10.04 -2.93 -2.57
CA LEU A 135 10.88 -4.01 -3.10
C LEU A 135 12.03 -3.53 -4.00
N ALA A 136 12.43 -2.25 -3.95
CA ALA A 136 13.59 -1.79 -4.70
C ALA A 136 14.89 -2.38 -4.12
N ASN A 137 15.99 -2.33 -4.88
CA ASN A 137 17.30 -2.59 -4.30
C ASN A 137 17.60 -1.62 -3.14
N GLY A 138 18.53 -1.96 -2.27
CA GLY A 138 19.02 -1.06 -1.23
C GLY A 138 18.14 -1.06 0.02
N ILE A 139 17.69 0.12 0.44
CA ILE A 139 16.95 0.30 1.71
C ILE A 139 15.68 -0.56 1.76
N ASP A 140 14.88 -0.59 0.69
CA ASP A 140 13.65 -1.38 0.64
C ASP A 140 13.95 -2.89 0.85
N THR A 141 14.95 -3.44 0.15
CA THR A 141 15.43 -4.82 0.34
C THR A 141 15.82 -5.08 1.80
N ALA A 142 16.64 -4.20 2.39
CA ALA A 142 17.14 -4.36 3.75
C ALA A 142 16.01 -4.32 4.79
N ALA A 143 15.03 -3.42 4.61
CA ALA A 143 13.87 -3.32 5.48
C ALA A 143 13.02 -4.60 5.46
N HIS A 144 12.73 -5.13 4.28
CA HIS A 144 12.00 -6.40 4.14
C HIS A 144 12.76 -7.56 4.79
N GLN A 145 14.08 -7.66 4.56
CA GLN A 145 14.91 -8.69 5.17
C GLN A 145 14.91 -8.61 6.69
N GLY A 146 15.03 -7.40 7.25
CA GLY A 146 14.96 -7.18 8.69
C GLY A 146 13.64 -7.67 9.29
N ALA A 147 12.51 -7.32 8.66
CA ALA A 147 11.19 -7.76 9.11
C ALA A 147 11.05 -9.29 9.09
N LEU A 148 11.57 -9.93 8.04
CA LEU A 148 11.55 -11.38 7.88
C LEU A 148 12.43 -12.10 8.91
N GLU A 149 13.63 -11.58 9.20
CA GLU A 149 14.53 -12.15 10.20
C GLU A 149 13.95 -12.11 11.62
N ALA A 150 13.11 -11.11 11.90
CA ALA A 150 12.33 -11.03 13.13
C ALA A 150 11.06 -11.92 13.13
N ASN A 151 10.84 -12.74 12.10
CA ASN A 151 9.61 -13.50 11.88
C ASN A 151 8.35 -12.63 11.85
N GLY A 152 8.48 -11.36 11.48
CA GLY A 152 7.37 -10.43 11.34
C GLY A 152 6.81 -10.37 9.93
N GLN A 153 5.81 -9.51 9.76
CA GLN A 153 5.12 -9.35 8.48
C GLN A 153 5.67 -8.18 7.68
N THR A 154 5.72 -8.36 6.36
CA THR A 154 6.10 -7.28 5.46
C THR A 154 5.28 -7.30 4.17
N VAL A 155 5.08 -6.12 3.60
CA VAL A 155 4.32 -5.91 2.37
C VAL A 155 5.15 -5.13 1.38
N ALA A 156 5.34 -5.72 0.19
CA ALA A 156 5.97 -5.07 -0.94
C ALA A 156 4.91 -4.47 -1.87
N VAL A 157 4.94 -3.16 -2.07
CA VAL A 157 4.07 -2.46 -3.02
C VAL A 157 4.80 -2.41 -4.37
N LEU A 158 4.22 -2.89 -5.47
CA LEU A 158 4.86 -2.98 -6.79
C LEU A 158 4.32 -1.92 -7.77
N ALA A 159 5.12 -1.59 -8.79
CA ALA A 159 4.80 -0.59 -9.82
C ALA A 159 4.38 -1.22 -11.16
N ASN A 160 4.04 -2.51 -11.14
CA ASN A 160 3.67 -3.36 -12.26
C ASN A 160 2.68 -4.44 -11.81
N GLY A 161 2.20 -5.26 -12.76
CA GLY A 161 1.36 -6.41 -12.43
C GLY A 161 2.08 -7.43 -11.55
N LEU A 162 1.31 -8.21 -10.77
CA LEU A 162 1.85 -9.22 -9.85
C LEU A 162 2.31 -10.52 -10.54
N ASP A 163 2.27 -10.57 -11.87
CA ASP A 163 2.85 -11.62 -12.71
C ASP A 163 4.39 -11.52 -12.80
N THR A 164 4.96 -10.36 -12.50
CA THR A 164 6.40 -10.12 -12.60
C THR A 164 6.96 -9.38 -11.37
N VAL A 165 8.19 -9.73 -10.98
CA VAL A 165 8.91 -9.04 -9.91
C VAL A 165 10.00 -8.15 -10.50
N TYR A 166 10.03 -6.88 -10.08
CA TYR A 166 11.09 -5.95 -10.43
C TYR A 166 11.64 -5.23 -9.19
N PRO A 167 12.98 -5.17 -9.03
CA PRO A 167 14.00 -5.75 -9.90
C PRO A 167 14.06 -7.28 -9.78
N THR A 168 14.47 -7.98 -10.84
CA THR A 168 14.55 -9.45 -10.89
C THR A 168 15.41 -10.04 -9.78
N LYS A 169 16.43 -9.31 -9.31
CA LYS A 169 17.30 -9.71 -8.19
C LYS A 169 16.54 -9.92 -6.88
N ASN A 170 15.39 -9.28 -6.70
CA ASN A 170 14.56 -9.41 -5.50
C ASN A 170 13.44 -10.46 -5.68
N LYS A 171 13.48 -11.31 -6.72
CA LYS A 171 12.47 -12.37 -6.91
C LYS A 171 12.42 -13.33 -5.73
N GLU A 172 13.58 -13.81 -5.27
CA GLU A 172 13.65 -14.72 -4.12
C GLU A 172 13.16 -14.06 -2.83
N LEU A 173 13.46 -12.78 -2.64
CA LEU A 173 12.92 -11.99 -1.52
C LEU A 173 11.40 -11.91 -1.60
N ALA A 174 10.83 -11.62 -2.79
CA ALA A 174 9.40 -11.57 -2.99
C ALA A 174 8.71 -12.89 -2.65
N ASP A 175 9.29 -14.02 -3.08
CA ASP A 175 8.80 -15.36 -2.74
C ASP A 175 8.87 -15.61 -1.22
N THR A 176 9.96 -15.16 -0.59
CA THR A 176 10.15 -15.27 0.87
C THR A 176 9.12 -14.43 1.64
N ILE A 177 8.77 -13.24 1.16
CA ILE A 177 7.71 -12.40 1.74
C ILE A 177 6.38 -13.15 1.75
N ILE A 178 6.00 -13.77 0.63
CA ILE A 178 4.74 -14.52 0.54
C ILE A 178 4.76 -15.75 1.46
N LYS A 179 5.87 -16.51 1.46
CA LYS A 179 6.02 -17.70 2.31
C LYS A 179 5.96 -17.39 3.81
N ASN A 180 6.40 -16.21 4.23
CA ASN A 180 6.37 -15.75 5.62
C ASN A 180 5.14 -14.90 5.94
N ASN A 181 3.99 -15.24 5.35
CA ASN A 181 2.70 -14.63 5.68
C ASN A 181 2.63 -13.11 5.46
N GLY A 182 3.48 -12.58 4.57
CA GLY A 182 3.43 -11.22 4.04
C GLY A 182 2.67 -11.15 2.71
N ALA A 183 2.78 -10.04 2.00
CA ALA A 183 2.10 -9.87 0.70
C ALA A 183 2.86 -9.00 -0.30
N LEU A 184 2.62 -9.25 -1.58
CA LEU A 184 2.91 -8.33 -2.67
C LEU A 184 1.61 -7.66 -3.10
N ILE A 185 1.62 -6.35 -3.30
CA ILE A 185 0.43 -5.62 -3.73
C ILE A 185 0.71 -4.71 -4.92
N SER A 186 -0.31 -4.47 -5.73
CA SER A 186 -0.22 -3.53 -6.85
C SER A 186 -1.58 -2.92 -7.16
N GLU A 187 -1.58 -1.69 -7.67
CA GLU A 187 -2.75 -1.08 -8.31
C GLU A 187 -2.92 -1.55 -9.77
N TYR A 188 -1.90 -2.19 -10.33
CA TYR A 188 -1.87 -2.60 -11.73
C TYR A 188 -2.23 -4.09 -11.86
N SER A 189 -3.07 -4.40 -12.84
CA SER A 189 -3.41 -5.78 -13.19
C SER A 189 -2.23 -6.51 -13.80
N TRP A 190 -2.34 -7.83 -13.87
CA TRP A 190 -1.34 -8.66 -14.54
C TRP A 190 -1.09 -8.21 -15.99
N GLY A 191 0.13 -8.42 -16.48
CA GLY A 191 0.57 -8.03 -17.82
C GLY A 191 0.87 -6.52 -17.96
N THR A 192 0.66 -5.72 -16.91
CA THR A 192 1.00 -4.29 -16.95
C THR A 192 2.51 -4.10 -16.93
N THR A 193 3.06 -3.58 -18.02
CA THR A 193 4.48 -3.26 -18.14
C THR A 193 4.88 -2.07 -17.28
N ILE A 194 6.09 -2.13 -16.71
CA ILE A 194 6.68 -1.07 -15.88
C ILE A 194 6.83 0.23 -16.68
N LYS A 195 6.40 1.35 -16.09
CA LYS A 195 6.69 2.71 -16.57
C LYS A 195 7.30 3.53 -15.45
N ARG A 196 8.15 4.50 -15.81
CA ARG A 196 8.80 5.38 -14.82
C ARG A 196 7.79 6.13 -13.95
N SER A 197 6.67 6.56 -14.55
CA SER A 197 5.57 7.21 -13.85
C SER A 197 4.87 6.31 -12.83
N TYR A 198 4.86 4.99 -13.04
CA TYR A 198 4.21 4.04 -12.13
C TYR A 198 4.96 3.91 -10.81
N PHE A 199 6.30 4.06 -10.79
CA PHE A 199 7.04 4.12 -9.52
C PHE A 199 6.61 5.32 -8.67
N VAL A 200 6.46 6.50 -9.29
CA VAL A 200 6.03 7.71 -8.57
C VAL A 200 4.56 7.61 -8.13
N ALA A 201 3.70 6.96 -8.91
CA ALA A 201 2.31 6.74 -8.53
C ALA A 201 2.19 5.72 -7.39
N ARG A 202 2.98 4.65 -7.41
CA ARG A 202 3.03 3.57 -6.41
C ARG A 202 3.41 4.09 -5.03
N ASP A 203 4.33 5.05 -4.94
CA ASP A 203 4.83 5.58 -3.67
C ASP A 203 3.73 6.16 -2.75
N ARG A 204 2.63 6.65 -3.32
CA ARG A 204 1.47 7.12 -2.54
C ARG A 204 0.75 6.01 -1.79
N ILE A 205 0.86 4.76 -2.26
CA ILE A 205 0.26 3.58 -1.64
C ILE A 205 1.11 3.13 -0.45
N GLN A 206 2.45 3.17 -0.56
CA GLN A 206 3.35 2.88 0.56
C GLN A 206 3.06 3.80 1.75
N SER A 207 2.99 5.10 1.48
CA SER A 207 2.61 6.11 2.46
C SER A 207 1.16 5.93 2.92
N GLY A 208 0.24 5.69 1.99
CA GLY A 208 -1.19 5.58 2.29
C GLY A 208 -1.55 4.40 3.19
N LEU A 209 -0.86 3.27 3.05
CA LEU A 209 -1.06 2.13 3.94
C LEU A 209 -0.54 2.39 5.36
N SER A 210 0.49 3.22 5.47
CA SER A 210 1.28 3.36 6.69
C SER A 210 0.77 4.49 7.58
N LEU A 211 0.98 4.35 8.89
CA LEU A 211 0.77 5.42 9.87
C LEU A 211 1.94 6.42 9.85
N GLY A 212 3.14 5.92 9.59
CA GLY A 212 4.34 6.73 9.43
C GLY A 212 5.20 6.28 8.25
N VAL A 213 6.04 7.20 7.77
CA VAL A 213 7.05 6.96 6.74
C VAL A 213 8.43 7.28 7.30
N PHE A 214 9.25 6.25 7.38
CA PHE A 214 10.62 6.29 7.88
C PHE A 214 11.61 6.41 6.71
N VAL A 215 12.29 7.55 6.62
CA VAL A 215 13.35 7.82 5.65
C VAL A 215 14.70 7.44 6.26
N VAL A 216 15.29 6.34 5.79
CA VAL A 216 16.58 5.84 6.31
C VAL A 216 17.75 6.58 5.69
N GLU A 217 17.84 6.60 4.36
CA GLU A 217 18.94 7.21 3.65
C GLU A 217 18.48 7.68 2.28
N THR A 218 18.67 8.95 1.93
CA THR A 218 18.35 9.48 0.61
C THR A 218 19.17 10.72 0.24
N GLY A 219 19.39 10.90 -1.07
CA GLY A 219 19.98 12.12 -1.62
C GLY A 219 18.91 13.16 -1.97
N ILE A 220 19.32 14.41 -2.19
CA ILE A 220 18.43 15.56 -2.48
C ILE A 220 17.44 15.28 -3.65
N LYS A 221 17.91 14.61 -4.70
CA LYS A 221 17.09 14.25 -5.89
C LYS A 221 16.63 12.79 -5.89
N GLY A 222 16.57 12.15 -4.72
CA GLY A 222 16.18 10.75 -4.57
C GLY A 222 14.68 10.54 -4.83
N GLY A 223 14.32 9.37 -5.37
CA GLY A 223 12.92 8.99 -5.59
C GLY A 223 12.09 9.01 -4.30
N THR A 224 12.73 8.74 -3.16
CA THR A 224 12.20 8.86 -1.79
C THR A 224 11.46 10.18 -1.54
N MET A 225 11.93 11.29 -2.14
CA MET A 225 11.32 12.61 -1.96
C MET A 225 9.87 12.67 -2.48
N HIS A 226 9.48 11.82 -3.43
CA HIS A 226 8.08 11.70 -3.83
C HIS A 226 7.23 11.09 -2.71
N THR A 227 7.72 10.03 -2.06
CA THR A 227 7.03 9.40 -0.93
C THR A 227 6.91 10.37 0.25
N VAL A 228 7.95 11.17 0.55
CA VAL A 228 7.90 12.23 1.57
C VAL A 228 6.80 13.25 1.29
N LYS A 229 6.66 13.68 0.04
CA LYS A 229 5.57 14.59 -0.37
C LYS A 229 4.19 13.95 -0.17
N TYR A 230 4.04 12.66 -0.44
CA TYR A 230 2.78 11.95 -0.16
C TYR A 230 2.52 11.81 1.34
N CYS A 231 3.53 11.48 2.13
CA CYS A 231 3.47 11.38 3.60
C CYS A 231 2.82 12.62 4.20
N LYS A 232 3.37 13.80 3.90
CA LYS A 232 2.85 15.09 4.38
C LYS A 232 1.42 15.37 3.90
N LYS A 233 1.14 15.14 2.61
CA LYS A 233 -0.21 15.35 2.04
C LYS A 233 -1.27 14.42 2.65
N GLN A 234 -0.86 13.21 3.02
CA GLN A 234 -1.72 12.17 3.59
C GLN A 234 -1.76 12.23 5.12
N LYS A 235 -1.12 13.24 5.73
CA LYS A 235 -1.06 13.43 7.19
C LYS A 235 -0.54 12.18 7.91
N ARG A 236 0.52 11.60 7.37
CA ARG A 236 1.28 10.53 8.02
C ARG A 236 2.47 11.15 8.73
N THR A 237 2.96 10.51 9.80
CA THR A 237 4.16 10.96 10.49
C THR A 237 5.39 10.77 9.61
N LEU A 238 6.14 11.84 9.36
CA LEU A 238 7.44 11.78 8.70
C LEU A 238 8.55 11.59 9.72
N ILE A 239 9.21 10.44 9.65
CA ILE A 239 10.35 10.10 10.50
C ILE A 239 11.61 10.09 9.64
N VAL A 240 12.66 10.78 10.09
CA VAL A 240 13.91 10.89 9.32
C VAL A 240 15.08 10.45 10.18
N SER A 241 15.84 9.46 9.70
CA SER A 241 17.10 9.08 10.34
C SER A 241 18.10 10.23 10.22
N LYS A 242 18.64 10.68 11.36
CA LYS A 242 19.73 11.65 11.42
C LYS A 242 21.05 10.93 11.12
N PRO A 243 21.73 11.26 10.01
CA PRO A 243 23.01 10.65 9.71
C PRO A 243 24.09 11.12 10.71
N PRO A 244 25.08 10.27 11.04
CA PRO A 244 26.24 10.67 11.84
C PRO A 244 26.95 11.89 11.25
N PRO A 245 27.59 12.75 12.08
CA PRO A 245 28.20 14.01 11.62
C PRO A 245 29.17 13.85 10.45
N HIS A 246 29.95 12.75 10.43
CA HIS A 246 30.94 12.50 9.38
C HIS A 246 30.34 12.12 8.02
N ILE A 247 29.08 11.66 7.97
CA ILE A 247 28.37 11.38 6.72
C ILE A 247 27.18 12.31 6.46
N ILE A 248 26.88 13.32 7.29
CA ILE A 248 25.69 14.17 7.09
C ILE A 248 25.65 14.92 5.75
N ARG A 249 26.83 15.21 5.18
CA ARG A 249 26.99 15.86 3.86
C ARG A 249 27.25 14.88 2.71
N HIS A 250 27.26 13.57 2.96
CA HIS A 250 27.50 12.57 1.93
C HIS A 250 26.38 12.59 0.88
N PRO A 251 26.64 12.35 -0.43
CA PRO A 251 25.61 12.43 -1.48
C PRO A 251 24.39 11.52 -1.29
N LYS A 252 24.49 10.52 -0.42
CA LYS A 252 23.39 9.58 -0.10
C LYS A 252 22.58 9.97 1.13
N THR A 253 23.03 10.91 1.93
CA THR A 253 22.43 11.31 3.22
C THR A 253 22.14 12.81 3.27
N CYS A 254 22.63 13.58 2.31
CA CYS A 254 22.35 15.02 2.20
C CYS A 254 20.85 15.31 2.01
N GLY A 255 20.07 14.36 1.47
CA GLY A 255 18.61 14.44 1.45
C GLY A 255 18.00 14.28 2.83
N ASN A 256 18.51 13.38 3.68
CA ASN A 256 18.08 13.31 5.09
C ASN A 256 18.33 14.65 5.79
N ALA A 257 19.53 15.23 5.63
CA ALA A 257 19.87 16.51 6.25
C ALA A 257 18.91 17.64 5.83
N GLN A 258 18.49 17.65 4.56
CA GLN A 258 17.48 18.58 4.06
C GLN A 258 16.10 18.34 4.69
N LEU A 259 15.76 17.09 4.98
CA LEU A 259 14.46 16.71 5.54
C LEU A 259 14.36 16.87 7.06
N ILE A 260 15.47 17.03 7.79
CA ILE A 260 15.47 17.18 9.26
C ILE A 260 14.55 18.33 9.74
N PRO A 261 14.61 19.56 9.20
CA PRO A 261 13.72 20.65 9.61
C PRO A 261 12.24 20.41 9.25
N GLU A 262 12.00 19.43 8.39
CA GLU A 262 10.72 19.09 7.81
C GLU A 262 10.10 17.84 8.45
N ALA A 263 10.83 17.14 9.33
CA ALA A 263 10.46 15.89 9.96
C ALA A 263 9.59 16.13 11.19
N ASP A 264 8.61 15.26 11.40
CA ASP A 264 7.82 15.25 12.64
C ASP A 264 8.62 14.60 13.77
N ILE A 265 9.42 13.58 13.44
CA ILE A 265 10.36 12.93 14.35
C ILE A 265 11.74 12.82 13.67
N ILE A 266 12.77 13.27 14.38
CA ILE A 266 14.16 13.04 14.02
C ILE A 266 14.62 11.81 14.81
N PHE A 267 14.99 10.74 14.11
CA PHE A 267 15.50 9.53 14.74
C PHE A 267 17.02 9.61 14.85
N GLU A 268 17.53 9.77 16.06
CA GLU A 268 18.96 9.80 16.34
C GLU A 268 19.48 8.44 16.78
N ASN A 269 18.67 7.71 17.55
CA ASN A 269 19.01 6.38 18.06
C ASN A 269 17.74 5.59 18.43
N TYR A 270 17.93 4.36 18.89
CA TYR A 270 16.83 3.45 19.19
C TYR A 270 16.01 3.82 20.44
N ASP A 271 16.47 4.75 21.27
CA ASP A 271 15.71 5.24 22.43
C ASP A 271 14.53 6.12 21.98
N ASP A 272 14.55 6.63 20.75
CA ASP A 272 13.44 7.38 20.14
C ASP A 272 12.27 6.47 19.71
N LEU A 273 12.40 5.14 19.86
CA LEU A 273 11.41 4.19 19.37
C LEU A 273 10.05 4.33 20.07
N ASP A 274 10.05 4.55 21.38
CA ASP A 274 8.82 4.75 22.16
C ASP A 274 8.07 6.01 21.70
N LEU A 275 8.81 7.08 21.40
CA LEU A 275 8.24 8.31 20.85
C LEU A 275 7.56 8.05 19.50
N ILE A 276 8.20 7.27 18.64
CA ILE A 276 7.62 6.88 17.34
C ILE A 276 6.33 6.08 17.55
N MET A 277 6.30 5.13 18.49
CA MET A 277 5.11 4.32 18.74
C MET A 277 3.93 5.14 19.26
N VAL A 278 4.19 6.07 20.20
CA VAL A 278 3.17 6.99 20.71
C VAL A 278 2.60 7.84 19.58
N GLU A 279 3.47 8.40 18.74
CA GLU A 279 3.06 9.24 17.62
C GLU A 279 2.28 8.45 16.55
N MET A 280 2.70 7.21 16.25
CA MET A 280 1.96 6.35 15.34
C MET A 280 0.58 5.97 15.88
N SER A 281 0.45 5.75 17.20
CA SER A 281 -0.86 5.53 17.84
C SER A 281 -1.76 6.75 17.70
N ARG A 282 -1.22 7.96 17.94
CA ARG A 282 -1.96 9.22 17.75
C ARG A 282 -2.47 9.36 16.31
N VAL A 283 -1.60 9.11 15.32
CA VAL A 283 -1.98 9.17 13.90
C VAL A 283 -3.04 8.12 13.56
N LYS A 284 -2.96 6.92 14.13
CA LYS A 284 -3.98 5.90 13.95
C LYS A 284 -5.34 6.40 14.42
N ASP A 285 -5.41 6.98 15.61
CA ASP A 285 -6.66 7.46 16.21
C ASP A 285 -7.27 8.60 15.38
N GLU A 286 -6.44 9.51 14.84
CA GLU A 286 -6.90 10.59 13.97
C GLU A 286 -7.40 10.12 12.60
N LEU A 287 -6.75 9.10 12.04
CA LEU A 287 -7.08 8.57 10.71
C LEU A 287 -8.26 7.60 10.75
N LEU A 288 -8.39 6.83 11.83
CA LEU A 288 -9.29 5.69 11.96
C LEU A 288 -10.19 5.80 13.22
N PRO A 289 -10.91 6.92 13.43
CA PRO A 289 -11.61 7.23 14.69
C PRO A 289 -12.79 6.29 15.02
N HIS A 290 -13.12 5.35 14.13
CA HIS A 290 -14.27 4.45 14.26
C HIS A 290 -13.89 2.98 14.56
N GLN A 291 -12.59 2.65 14.66
CA GLN A 291 -12.17 1.26 14.90
C GLN A 291 -12.48 0.76 16.32
N ASP A 292 -12.38 1.62 17.35
CA ASP A 292 -12.62 1.18 18.74
C ASP A 292 -14.10 0.92 19.05
N LYS A 293 -15.03 1.57 18.34
CA LYS A 293 -16.47 1.32 18.53
C LYS A 293 -16.96 0.01 17.94
N LYS A 294 -16.25 -0.57 16.96
CA LYS A 294 -16.64 -1.84 16.33
C LYS A 294 -16.22 -3.09 17.12
N LYS A 295 -15.20 -3.00 17.97
CA LYS A 295 -14.80 -4.13 18.84
C LYS A 295 -15.85 -4.49 19.90
N ASN A 296 -16.74 -3.55 20.28
CA ASN A 296 -17.79 -3.79 21.28
C ASN A 296 -19.18 -4.13 20.73
N ASN A 297 -19.38 -4.21 19.40
CA ASN A 297 -20.70 -4.45 18.80
C ASN A 297 -20.68 -5.54 17.70
N HIS A 298 -20.00 -6.65 17.95
CA HIS A 298 -20.11 -7.86 17.11
C HIS A 298 -20.73 -9.04 17.87
N THR A 299 -21.94 -8.84 18.41
CA THR A 299 -22.97 -9.89 18.33
C THR A 299 -23.69 -9.70 17.00
N ASN A 300 -23.22 -10.42 15.98
CA ASN A 300 -23.79 -10.39 14.63
C ASN A 300 -25.09 -11.25 14.62
N PRO A 301 -26.26 -10.74 14.17
CA PRO A 301 -27.52 -11.50 14.20
C PRO A 301 -27.58 -12.67 13.20
N VAL A 302 -26.53 -12.87 12.38
CA VAL A 302 -26.48 -13.89 11.33
C VAL A 302 -25.92 -15.22 11.84
N GLN A 303 -25.50 -15.30 13.11
CA GLN A 303 -25.05 -16.55 13.75
C GLN A 303 -26.18 -17.36 14.42
N MET A 304 -27.45 -16.94 14.33
CA MET A 304 -28.58 -17.62 14.99
C MET A 304 -29.38 -18.60 14.12
N THR A 305 -29.03 -18.79 12.84
CA THR A 305 -29.78 -19.66 11.92
C THR A 305 -29.04 -20.91 11.44
N LEU A 306 -27.90 -21.26 12.05
CA LEU A 306 -27.21 -22.54 11.79
C LEU A 306 -27.22 -23.53 12.98
N ASP A 307 -27.47 -23.05 14.20
CA ASP A 307 -27.57 -23.93 15.40
C ASP A 307 -28.98 -24.48 15.67
N GLN A 308 -30.00 -24.04 14.90
CA GLN A 308 -31.38 -24.56 15.01
C GLN A 308 -31.71 -25.66 13.99
N LEU A 309 -30.75 -26.12 13.18
CA LEU A 309 -30.91 -27.23 12.23
C LEU A 309 -30.14 -28.51 12.62
N LYS A 310 -29.64 -28.58 13.87
CA LYS A 310 -28.96 -29.77 14.43
C LYS A 310 -29.49 -30.19 15.80
N ARG A 311 -30.77 -29.98 16.08
CA ARG A 311 -31.48 -30.64 17.18
C ARG A 311 -32.82 -31.16 16.71
#